data_AF-A0A137PCJ0-F1
#
_entry.id   AF-A0A137PCJ0-F1
#
_cell.length_a   1.000
_cell.length_b   1.000
_cell.length_c   1.000
_cell.angle_alpha   90.00
_cell.angle_beta   90.00
_cell.angle_gamma   90.00
#
_symmetry.space_group_name_H-M   'P 1'
#
loop_
_entity.id
_entity.type
_entity.pdbx_description
1 polymer ?
#
loop_
_entity_poly.entity_id
_entity_poly.type
_entity_poly.pdbx_seq_one_letter_code
_entity_poly.pdbx_strand_id
1 'polypeptide(L)'
;MIDILTLIVYSVSGLSAAGIFSLIWITRVPNHLKHIPSVPLWSSIFKLAMGMPMIDLMEYWMPYFEKYGVWKIMTGDPELLKKIAYDHKSFDKLTVHEVIPGTLLDNVFGINIVFSNHSTWKRHRKIVNSAFKKGWNLSVFSEIVDELFQKMGESGNINVDVEDLMQRVTVEALGREV
;
A
#
# COMPACT_ATOMS: atom_id res chain seq x y z
N MET A 1 -28.35 -38.27 -16.09
CA MET A 1 -29.00 -37.32 -15.16
C MET A 1 -27.87 -36.54 -14.51
N ILE A 2 -27.69 -35.25 -14.81
CA ILE A 2 -26.61 -34.45 -14.22
C ILE A 2 -27.02 -34.12 -12.78
N ASP A 3 -26.16 -34.44 -11.82
CA ASP A 3 -26.42 -34.25 -10.40
C ASP A 3 -26.45 -32.75 -10.04
N ILE A 4 -27.28 -32.36 -9.07
CA ILE A 4 -27.51 -30.96 -8.67
C ILE A 4 -26.20 -30.33 -8.19
N LEU A 5 -25.36 -31.11 -7.52
CA LEU A 5 -24.05 -30.68 -7.07
C LEU A 5 -23.15 -30.27 -8.26
N THR A 6 -23.18 -31.06 -9.33
CA THR A 6 -22.41 -30.79 -10.56
C THR A 6 -22.90 -29.52 -11.26
N LEU A 7 -24.21 -29.28 -11.27
CA LEU A 7 -24.80 -28.06 -11.84
C LEU A 7 -24.40 -26.80 -11.06
N ILE A 8 -24.36 -26.87 -9.72
CA ILE A 8 -23.90 -25.77 -8.86
C ILE A 8 -22.41 -25.48 -9.12
N VAL A 9 -21.57 -26.51 -9.19
CA VAL A 9 -20.12 -26.36 -9.46
C VAL A 9 -19.88 -25.72 -10.84
N TYR A 10 -20.62 -26.11 -11.88
CA TYR A 10 -20.51 -25.48 -13.19
C TYR A 10 -20.99 -24.02 -13.20
N SER A 11 -22.04 -23.71 -12.44
CA SER A 11 -22.57 -22.34 -12.36
C SER A 11 -21.61 -21.40 -11.62
N VAL A 12 -21.03 -21.87 -10.50
CA VAL A 12 -20.04 -21.10 -9.73
C VAL A 12 -18.73 -20.94 -10.51
N SER A 13 -18.28 -21.98 -11.22
CA SER A 13 -17.08 -21.88 -12.07
C SER A 13 -17.31 -20.95 -13.28
N GLY A 14 -18.50 -20.94 -13.86
CA GLY A 14 -18.88 -19.99 -14.91
C GLY A 14 -18.88 -18.53 -14.44
N LEU A 15 -19.47 -18.25 -13.26
CA LEU A 15 -19.50 -16.90 -12.69
C LEU A 15 -18.11 -16.39 -12.30
N SER A 16 -17.27 -17.26 -11.72
CA SER A 16 -15.89 -16.90 -11.39
C SER A 16 -15.05 -16.67 -12.65
N ALA A 17 -15.19 -17.50 -13.69
CA ALA A 17 -14.53 -17.28 -14.98
C ALA A 17 -14.97 -15.96 -15.63
N ALA A 18 -16.27 -15.64 -15.61
CA ALA A 18 -16.79 -14.37 -16.14
C ALA A 18 -16.29 -13.16 -15.34
N GLY A 19 -16.19 -13.29 -14.01
CA GLY A 19 -15.59 -12.29 -13.13
C GLY A 19 -14.12 -12.05 -13.45
N ILE A 20 -13.31 -13.11 -13.56
CA ILE A 20 -11.90 -13.05 -13.94
C ILE A 20 -11.73 -12.44 -15.33
N PHE A 21 -12.54 -12.84 -16.30
CA PHE A 21 -12.50 -12.29 -17.65
C PHE A 21 -12.81 -10.79 -17.67
N SER A 22 -13.84 -10.37 -16.93
CA SER A 22 -14.22 -8.95 -16.81
C SER A 22 -13.10 -8.15 -16.14
N LEU A 23 -12.48 -8.70 -15.09
CA LEU A 23 -11.35 -8.09 -14.39
C LEU A 23 -10.15 -7.92 -15.33
N ILE A 24 -9.79 -8.96 -16.10
CA ILE A 24 -8.72 -8.93 -17.09
C ILE A 24 -9.03 -7.94 -18.21
N TRP A 25 -10.30 -7.84 -18.64
CA TRP A 25 -10.71 -6.95 -19.72
C TRP A 25 -10.64 -5.48 -19.30
N ILE A 26 -11.12 -5.15 -18.11
CA ILE A 26 -11.09 -3.78 -17.56
C ILE A 26 -9.64 -3.31 -17.32
N THR A 27 -8.75 -4.23 -16.95
CA THR A 27 -7.34 -3.92 -16.65
C THR A 27 -6.41 -4.03 -17.87
N ARG A 28 -6.91 -4.48 -19.03
CA ARG A 28 -6.16 -4.49 -20.28
C ARG A 28 -6.04 -3.08 -20.85
N VAL A 29 -4.91 -2.82 -21.49
CA VAL A 29 -4.68 -1.55 -22.20
C VAL A 29 -5.76 -1.38 -23.28
N PRO A 30 -6.51 -0.25 -23.28
CA PRO A 30 -7.51 0.05 -24.28
C PRO A 30 -6.94 -0.06 -25.70
N ASN A 31 -7.75 -0.52 -26.66
CA ASN A 31 -7.28 -0.78 -28.04
C ASN A 31 -6.57 0.42 -28.68
N HIS A 32 -7.02 1.64 -28.39
CA HIS A 32 -6.44 2.88 -28.92
C HIS A 32 -5.09 3.24 -28.28
N LEU A 33 -4.73 2.66 -27.12
CA LEU A 33 -3.45 2.89 -26.43
C LEU A 33 -2.44 1.74 -26.61
N LYS A 34 -2.80 0.66 -27.32
CA LYS A 34 -1.92 -0.50 -27.54
C LYS A 34 -0.63 -0.19 -28.30
N HIS A 35 -0.60 0.94 -29.01
CA HIS A 35 0.60 1.41 -29.70
C HIS A 35 1.65 1.97 -28.73
N ILE A 36 1.26 2.26 -27.48
CA ILE A 36 2.16 2.73 -26.44
C ILE A 36 2.71 1.51 -25.69
N PRO A 37 4.04 1.39 -25.57
CA PRO A 37 4.67 0.37 -24.75
C PRO A 37 4.20 0.49 -23.28
N SER A 38 3.55 -0.56 -22.76
CA SER A 38 2.99 -0.61 -21.41
C SER A 38 3.59 -1.75 -20.58
N VAL A 39 3.80 -1.52 -19.29
CA VAL A 39 4.11 -2.60 -18.33
C VAL A 39 2.83 -3.40 -18.03
N PRO A 40 2.81 -4.73 -18.26
CA PRO A 40 1.64 -5.56 -17.98
C PRO A 40 1.35 -5.66 -16.48
N LEU A 41 0.19 -5.15 -16.06
CA LEU A 41 -0.28 -5.14 -14.67
C LEU A 41 -0.28 -6.55 -14.05
N TRP A 42 -0.91 -7.52 -14.72
CA TRP A 42 -1.03 -8.88 -14.20
C TRP A 42 0.30 -9.63 -14.08
N SER A 43 1.25 -9.36 -14.99
CA SER A 43 2.59 -9.93 -14.89
C SER A 43 3.32 -9.40 -13.65
N SER A 44 3.14 -8.10 -13.36
CA SER A 44 3.73 -7.46 -12.18
C SER A 44 3.10 -7.99 -10.89
N ILE A 45 1.76 -8.08 -10.83
CA ILE A 45 1.03 -8.64 -9.69
C ILE A 45 1.44 -10.10 -9.44
N PHE A 46 1.50 -10.92 -10.49
CA PHE A 46 1.89 -12.33 -10.36
C PHE A 46 3.30 -12.49 -9.79
N LYS A 47 4.26 -11.67 -10.24
CA LYS A 47 5.64 -11.71 -9.71
C LYS A 47 5.72 -11.33 -8.24
N LEU A 48 4.99 -10.29 -7.82
CA LEU A 48 4.90 -9.92 -6.39
C LEU A 48 4.27 -11.06 -5.57
N ALA A 49 3.20 -11.67 -6.07
CA ALA A 49 2.55 -12.80 -5.41
C ALA A 49 3.46 -14.04 -5.30
N MET A 50 4.38 -14.23 -6.26
CA MET A 50 5.42 -15.26 -6.22
C MET A 50 6.60 -14.91 -5.31
N GLY A 51 6.52 -13.81 -4.55
CA GLY A 51 7.53 -13.43 -3.56
C GLY A 51 8.67 -12.57 -4.09
N MET A 52 8.57 -12.04 -5.32
CA MET A 52 9.54 -11.07 -5.84
C MET A 52 9.44 -9.78 -5.02
N PRO A 53 10.53 -9.31 -4.38
CA PRO A 53 10.58 -7.99 -3.76
C PRO A 53 10.25 -6.89 -4.77
N MET A 54 9.62 -5.81 -4.29
CA MET A 54 9.26 -4.68 -5.14
C MET A 54 10.48 -4.09 -5.87
N ILE A 55 11.65 -4.07 -5.23
CA ILE A 55 12.88 -3.53 -5.81
C ILE A 55 13.35 -4.36 -7.03
N ASP A 56 13.33 -5.68 -6.92
CA ASP A 56 13.71 -6.60 -8.02
C ASP A 56 12.73 -6.50 -9.18
N LEU A 57 11.44 -6.36 -8.89
CA LEU A 57 10.42 -6.12 -9.91
C LEU A 57 10.67 -4.79 -10.64
N MET A 58 11.11 -3.76 -9.93
CA MET A 58 11.42 -2.46 -10.50
C MET A 58 12.68 -2.52 -11.37
N GLU A 59 13.74 -3.18 -10.92
CA GLU A 59 14.94 -3.43 -11.73
C GLU A 59 14.61 -4.20 -13.02
N TYR A 60 13.72 -5.20 -12.92
CA TYR A 60 13.25 -5.96 -14.09
C TYR A 60 12.59 -5.07 -15.16
N TRP A 61 11.84 -4.04 -14.76
CA TRP A 61 11.18 -3.11 -15.67
C TRP A 61 12.02 -1.88 -16.03
N MET A 62 13.15 -1.65 -15.36
CA MET A 62 14.01 -0.47 -15.53
C MET A 62 14.49 -0.26 -16.97
N PRO A 63 14.96 -1.28 -17.73
CA PRO A 63 15.33 -1.10 -19.14
C PRO A 63 14.16 -0.66 -20.02
N TYR A 64 12.94 -1.06 -19.66
CA TYR A 64 11.72 -0.67 -20.37
C TYR A 64 11.37 0.80 -20.11
N PHE A 65 11.53 1.25 -18.85
CA PHE A 65 11.31 2.64 -18.48
C PHE A 65 12.35 3.58 -19.08
N GLU A 66 13.62 3.18 -19.11
CA GLU A 66 14.71 3.93 -19.76
C GLU A 66 14.49 4.08 -21.26
N LYS A 67 14.04 3.01 -21.94
CA LYS A 67 13.84 2.99 -23.40
C LYS A 67 12.63 3.80 -23.86
N TYR A 68 11.51 3.70 -23.15
CA TYR A 68 10.23 4.24 -23.61
C TYR A 68 9.75 5.48 -22.86
N GLY A 69 10.49 5.91 -21.83
CA GLY A 69 10.23 7.16 -21.14
C GLY A 69 8.91 7.14 -20.39
N VAL A 70 8.89 6.50 -19.22
CA VAL A 70 7.99 6.96 -18.17
C VAL A 70 8.77 8.05 -17.45
N TRP A 71 8.33 9.32 -17.50
CA TRP A 71 9.02 10.41 -16.81
C TRP A 71 8.84 10.25 -15.29
N LYS A 72 9.57 9.32 -14.71
CA LYS A 72 9.70 9.06 -13.29
C LYS A 72 11.17 8.99 -12.99
N ILE A 73 11.68 10.02 -12.33
CA ILE A 73 13.03 10.00 -11.79
C ILE A 73 12.95 9.20 -10.50
N MET A 74 13.56 8.03 -10.51
CA MET A 74 13.76 7.20 -9.33
C MET A 74 15.22 7.34 -8.91
N THR A 75 15.46 7.59 -7.63
CA THR A 75 16.80 7.81 -7.11
C THR A 75 16.92 7.25 -5.71
N GLY A 76 18.04 6.58 -5.44
CA GLY A 76 18.46 6.18 -4.09
C GLY A 76 19.40 7.19 -3.44
N ASP A 77 19.74 8.30 -4.12
CA ASP A 77 20.61 9.34 -3.59
C ASP A 77 19.89 10.08 -2.43
N PRO A 78 20.41 10.01 -1.19
CA PRO A 78 19.78 10.65 -0.04
C PRO A 78 19.68 12.17 -0.19
N GLU A 79 20.63 12.84 -0.84
CA GLU A 79 20.60 14.30 -1.02
C GLU A 79 19.50 14.71 -2.00
N LEU A 80 19.33 13.94 -3.09
CA LEU A 80 18.27 14.18 -4.05
C LEU A 80 16.88 13.86 -3.45
N LEU A 81 16.76 12.76 -2.70
CA LEU A 81 15.54 12.40 -1.98
C LEU A 81 15.14 13.50 -0.98
N LYS A 82 16.12 14.01 -0.23
CA LYS A 82 15.93 15.13 0.69
C LYS A 82 15.42 16.36 -0.04
N LYS A 83 16.08 16.75 -1.15
CA LYS A 83 15.66 17.89 -1.96
C LYS A 83 14.22 17.76 -2.44
N ILE A 84 13.85 16.60 -2.99
CA ILE A 84 12.49 16.33 -3.48
C ILE A 84 11.48 16.37 -2.32
N ALA A 85 11.80 15.74 -1.19
CA ALA A 85 10.90 15.65 -0.05
C ALA A 85 10.62 17.00 0.63
N TYR A 86 11.59 17.93 0.62
CA TYR A 86 11.43 19.24 1.29
C TYR A 86 10.96 20.36 0.36
N ASP A 87 11.17 20.27 -0.96
CA ASP A 87 10.71 21.28 -1.91
C ASP A 87 9.27 21.02 -2.37
N HIS A 88 8.33 21.29 -1.47
CA HIS A 88 6.89 21.18 -1.71
C HIS A 88 6.33 22.23 -2.69
N LYS A 89 7.16 23.08 -3.31
CA LYS A 89 6.72 24.02 -4.35
C LYS A 89 6.99 23.46 -5.74
N SER A 90 8.12 22.77 -5.89
CA SER A 90 8.52 22.15 -7.15
C SER A 90 8.01 20.71 -7.27
N PHE A 91 7.77 20.03 -6.14
CA PHE A 91 7.37 18.63 -6.10
C PHE A 91 6.12 18.43 -5.23
N ASP A 92 4.97 18.38 -5.88
CA ASP A 92 3.72 17.98 -5.25
C ASP A 92 3.61 16.46 -5.13
N LYS A 93 2.93 16.01 -4.07
CA LYS A 93 2.52 14.61 -3.96
C LYS A 93 1.43 14.34 -4.99
N LEU A 94 1.52 13.23 -5.68
CA LEU A 94 0.39 12.69 -6.42
C LEU A 94 -0.68 12.22 -5.42
N THR A 95 -1.85 12.83 -5.46
CA THR A 95 -2.99 12.40 -4.64
C THR A 95 -3.79 11.31 -5.36
N VAL A 96 -4.49 10.47 -4.59
CA VAL A 96 -5.35 9.41 -5.16
C VAL A 96 -6.41 10.01 -6.09
N HIS A 97 -6.97 11.15 -5.68
CA HIS A 97 -7.97 11.88 -6.46
C HIS A 97 -7.45 12.36 -7.82
N GLU A 98 -6.20 12.80 -7.91
CA GLU A 98 -5.60 13.25 -9.17
C GLU A 98 -5.27 12.07 -10.10
N VAL A 99 -4.87 10.93 -9.54
CA VAL A 99 -4.41 9.77 -10.32
C VAL A 99 -5.56 8.89 -10.78
N ILE A 100 -6.55 8.64 -9.91
CA ILE A 100 -7.67 7.70 -10.14
C ILE A 100 -8.98 8.21 -9.51
N PRO A 101 -9.54 9.33 -10.00
CA PRO A 101 -10.73 9.95 -9.41
C PRO A 101 -11.95 9.03 -9.44
N GLY A 102 -12.76 9.06 -8.38
CA GLY A 102 -14.05 8.35 -8.29
C GLY A 102 -13.94 6.83 -8.09
N THR A 103 -12.73 6.29 -7.97
CA THR A 103 -12.51 4.89 -7.63
C THR A 103 -12.84 4.62 -6.16
N LEU A 104 -12.98 3.34 -5.79
CA LEU A 104 -13.12 2.95 -4.39
C LEU A 104 -11.94 3.46 -3.55
N LEU A 105 -10.71 3.44 -4.10
CA LEU A 105 -9.52 3.96 -3.42
C LEU A 105 -9.61 5.47 -3.18
N ASP A 106 -10.08 6.23 -4.17
CA ASP A 106 -10.31 7.68 -4.00
C ASP A 106 -11.36 7.94 -2.92
N ASN A 107 -12.45 7.19 -2.91
CA ASN A 107 -13.51 7.36 -1.92
C ASN A 107 -13.10 6.93 -0.50
N VAL A 108 -12.29 5.87 -0.37
CA VAL A 108 -11.83 5.35 0.93
C VAL A 108 -10.77 6.25 1.53
N PHE A 109 -9.76 6.66 0.74
CA PHE A 109 -8.66 7.46 1.27
C PHE A 109 -9.00 8.95 1.30
N GLY A 110 -9.73 9.44 0.29
CA GLY A 110 -10.15 10.83 0.16
C GLY A 110 -9.01 11.83 0.35
N ILE A 111 -9.39 13.02 0.81
CA ILE A 111 -8.45 14.08 1.15
C ILE A 111 -8.02 13.93 2.61
N ASN A 112 -6.78 13.52 2.85
CA ASN A 112 -6.22 13.34 4.19
C ASN A 112 -4.79 13.91 4.31
N ILE A 113 -4.15 13.78 5.48
CA ILE A 113 -2.81 14.34 5.71
C ILE A 113 -1.71 13.70 4.84
N VAL A 114 -1.89 12.47 4.40
CA VAL A 114 -0.98 11.77 3.49
C VAL A 114 -1.26 12.24 2.05
N PHE A 115 -2.53 12.21 1.63
CA PHE A 115 -3.00 12.59 0.29
C PHE A 115 -3.56 14.01 0.24
N SER A 116 -2.73 14.99 0.58
CA SER A 116 -3.01 16.40 0.30
C SER A 116 -1.71 17.21 0.20
N ASN A 117 -1.78 18.35 -0.48
CA ASN A 117 -0.69 19.30 -0.66
C ASN A 117 -1.01 20.66 -0.02
N HIS A 118 0.02 21.50 0.08
CA HIS A 118 -0.01 22.91 0.48
C HIS A 118 -0.95 23.26 1.67
N SER A 119 -1.97 24.09 1.44
CA SER A 119 -2.85 24.67 2.47
C SER A 119 -3.69 23.61 3.17
N THR A 120 -4.24 22.66 2.41
CA THR A 120 -5.01 21.52 2.94
C THR A 120 -4.15 20.65 3.83
N TRP A 121 -2.93 20.32 3.36
CA TRP A 121 -1.97 19.56 4.16
C TRP A 121 -1.57 20.31 5.44
N LYS A 122 -1.26 21.62 5.33
CA LYS A 122 -0.92 22.47 6.49
C LYS A 122 -2.05 22.51 7.51
N ARG A 123 -3.30 22.57 7.05
CA ARG A 123 -4.49 22.55 7.92
C ARG A 123 -4.60 21.23 8.68
N HIS A 124 -4.51 20.09 7.99
CA HIS A 124 -4.53 18.77 8.63
C HIS A 124 -3.38 18.60 9.61
N ARG A 125 -2.15 18.97 9.19
CA ARG A 125 -0.96 18.89 10.04
C ARG A 125 -1.05 19.79 11.28
N LYS A 126 -1.66 20.98 11.17
CA LYS A 126 -1.85 21.87 12.33
C LYS A 126 -2.68 21.21 13.42
N ILE A 127 -3.74 20.49 13.05
CA ILE A 127 -4.61 19.77 13.98
C ILE A 127 -3.84 18.58 14.58
N VAL A 128 -3.23 17.76 13.75
CA VAL A 128 -2.55 16.53 14.18
C VAL A 128 -1.28 16.81 15.01
N ASN A 129 -0.56 17.90 14.73
CA ASN A 129 0.67 18.25 15.45
C ASN A 129 0.46 18.44 16.97
N SER A 130 -0.75 18.77 17.45
CA SER A 130 -0.97 18.91 18.90
C SER A 130 -0.82 17.57 19.63
N ALA A 131 -1.25 16.46 19.01
CA ALA A 131 -1.09 15.11 19.56
C ALA A 131 0.39 14.77 19.73
N PHE A 132 1.24 15.12 18.75
CA PHE A 132 2.68 14.82 18.78
C PHE A 132 3.53 15.82 19.57
N LYS A 133 2.97 16.96 19.98
CA LYS A 133 3.70 18.00 20.73
C LYS A 133 3.83 17.71 22.22
N LYS A 134 2.90 16.93 22.80
CA LYS A 134 2.88 16.66 24.24
C LYS A 134 4.05 15.78 24.71
N GLY A 135 4.83 15.22 23.78
CA GLY A 135 5.76 14.15 24.08
C GLY A 135 4.98 12.85 24.31
N TRP A 136 5.66 11.72 24.11
CA TRP A 136 5.08 10.40 24.34
C TRP A 136 5.23 10.04 25.81
N ASN A 137 4.23 9.40 26.41
CA ASN A 137 4.36 8.92 27.78
C ASN A 137 5.17 7.62 27.80
N LEU A 138 6.47 7.73 28.07
CA LEU A 138 7.38 6.57 28.11
C LEU A 138 6.93 5.48 29.11
N SER A 139 6.12 5.81 30.13
CA SER A 139 5.59 4.81 31.05
C SER A 139 4.63 3.84 30.36
N VAL A 140 3.77 4.33 29.46
CA VAL A 140 2.82 3.50 28.70
C VAL A 140 3.56 2.54 27.80
N PHE A 141 4.64 2.97 27.15
CA PHE A 141 5.49 2.09 26.35
C PHE A 141 6.17 1.01 27.19
N SER A 142 6.66 1.37 28.39
CA SER A 142 7.22 0.39 29.32
C SER A 142 6.19 -0.66 29.70
N GLU A 143 4.98 -0.24 30.08
CA GLU A 143 3.89 -1.14 30.47
C GLU A 143 3.51 -2.10 29.33
N ILE A 144 3.41 -1.61 28.09
CA ILE A 144 3.10 -2.46 26.93
C ILE A 144 4.19 -3.50 26.69
N VAL A 145 5.46 -3.11 26.83
CA VAL A 145 6.60 -4.02 26.66
C VAL A 145 6.65 -5.06 27.79
N ASP A 146 6.37 -4.64 29.03
CA ASP A 146 6.29 -5.55 30.18
C ASP A 146 5.15 -6.56 30.01
N GLU A 147 3.97 -6.12 29.57
CA GLU A 147 2.83 -6.99 29.24
C GLU A 147 3.16 -7.96 28.10
N LEU A 148 3.90 -7.52 27.08
CA LEU A 148 4.36 -8.38 25.98
C LEU A 148 5.23 -9.51 26.53
N PHE A 149 6.25 -9.19 27.32
CA PHE A 149 7.16 -10.20 27.89
C PHE A 149 6.46 -11.14 28.85
N GLN A 150 5.52 -10.62 29.66
CA GLN A 150 4.70 -11.46 30.53
C GLN A 150 3.89 -12.47 29.71
N LYS A 151 3.18 -12.02 28.66
CA LYS A 151 2.38 -12.90 27.79
C LYS A 151 3.25 -13.92 27.04
N MET A 152 4.45 -13.51 26.62
CA MET A 152 5.42 -14.44 26.01
C MET A 152 5.85 -15.51 27.01
N GLY A 153 6.16 -15.14 28.25
CA GLY A 153 6.52 -16.07 29.33
C GLY A 153 5.41 -17.04 29.71
N GLU A 154 4.17 -16.54 29.85
CA GLU A 154 2.98 -17.34 30.17
C GLU A 154 2.62 -18.33 29.06
N SER A 155 2.87 -17.99 27.79
CA SER A 155 2.57 -18.87 26.66
C SER A 155 3.40 -20.16 26.65
N GLY A 156 4.59 -20.14 27.27
CA GLY A 156 5.56 -21.24 27.23
C GLY A 156 6.05 -21.60 25.81
N ASN A 157 5.67 -20.83 24.79
CA ASN A 157 5.97 -21.12 23.40
C ASN A 157 7.34 -20.55 23.03
N ILE A 158 8.26 -21.44 22.66
CA ILE A 158 9.60 -21.05 22.20
C ILE A 158 9.62 -20.56 20.75
N ASN A 159 8.56 -20.80 19.97
CA ASN A 159 8.44 -20.39 18.59
C ASN A 159 7.39 -19.28 18.46
N VAL A 160 7.85 -18.06 18.68
CA VAL A 160 7.02 -16.85 18.70
C VAL A 160 7.14 -16.12 17.38
N ASP A 161 6.00 -15.76 16.79
CA ASP A 161 5.96 -14.88 15.63
C ASP A 161 6.19 -13.43 16.07
N VAL A 162 7.44 -12.98 15.94
CA VAL A 162 7.85 -11.63 16.32
C VAL A 162 7.19 -10.57 15.43
N GLU A 163 6.91 -10.88 14.16
CA GLU A 163 6.28 -9.93 13.23
C GLU A 163 4.85 -9.60 13.68
N ASP A 164 4.04 -10.63 13.94
CA ASP A 164 2.66 -10.46 14.46
C ASP A 164 2.66 -9.72 15.80
N LEU A 165 3.58 -10.06 16.71
CA LEU A 165 3.66 -9.39 18.01
C LEU A 165 4.03 -7.91 17.90
N MET A 166 5.03 -7.56 17.08
CA MET A 166 5.44 -6.16 16.91
C MET A 166 4.34 -5.32 16.26
N GLN A 167 3.57 -5.89 15.32
CA GLN A 167 2.40 -5.22 14.75
C GLN A 167 1.34 -4.94 15.81
N ARG A 168 1.00 -5.92 16.66
CA ARG A 168 0.03 -5.76 17.75
C ARG A 168 0.47 -4.73 18.78
N VAL A 169 1.72 -4.79 19.21
CA VAL A 169 2.32 -3.84 20.15
C VAL A 169 2.27 -2.42 19.60
N THR A 170 2.55 -2.23 18.30
CA THR A 170 2.47 -0.91 17.66
C THR A 170 1.06 -0.34 17.70
N VAL A 171 0.05 -1.17 17.40
CA VAL A 171 -1.37 -0.75 17.45
C VAL A 171 -1.80 -0.44 18.88
N GLU A 172 -1.40 -1.27 19.85
CA GLU A 172 -1.69 -1.07 21.27
C GLU A 172 -1.09 0.25 21.78
N ALA A 173 0.17 0.53 21.42
CA ALA A 173 0.86 1.77 21.80
C ALA A 173 0.15 3.01 21.25
N LEU A 174 -0.29 2.96 19.99
CA LEU A 174 -1.07 4.05 19.41
C LEU A 174 -2.46 4.19 20.06
N GLY A 175 -3.07 3.09 20.50
CA GLY A 175 -4.38 3.09 21.14
C GLY A 175 -4.38 3.63 22.58
N ARG A 176 -3.32 3.37 23.35
CA ARG A 176 -3.20 3.83 24.75
C ARG A 176 -2.70 5.27 24.89
N GLU A 177 -1.98 5.79 23.89
CA GLU A 177 -1.40 7.15 23.92
C GLU A 177 -2.36 8.26 23.45
N VAL A 178 -3.47 7.90 22.80
CA VAL A 178 -4.48 8.85 22.24
C VAL A 178 -5.62 9.06 23.24
#